data_AF-A0A9D2ZSM9-F1
#
_entry.id   AF-A0A9D2ZSM9-F1
#
_cell.length_a   1.000
_cell.length_b   1.000
_cell.length_c   1.000
_cell.angle_alpha   90.00
_cell.angle_beta   90.00
_cell.angle_gamma   90.00
#
_symmetry.space_group_name_H-M   'P 1'
#
loop_
_entity.id
_entity.type
_entity.pdbx_description
1 polymer ?
#
loop_
_entity_poly.entity_id
_entity_poly.type
_entity_poly.pdbx_seq_one_letter_code
_entity_poly.pdbx_strand_id
1 'polypeptide(L)' 'QKAAADASDVQAQMNVADLDVAGGHVEDAFNRLIALFKAVDAETKTTVRERLLELFEVVGSADPRVTKARSALMMALF' A
#
# COMPACT_ATOMS: atom_id res chain seq x y z
N GLN A 1 -5.00 -10.45 -25.82
CA GLN A 1 -5.59 -9.29 -25.11
C GLN A 1 -5.92 -9.72 -23.69
N LYS A 2 -5.05 -9.41 -22.72
CA LYS A 2 -5.21 -9.74 -21.29
C LYS A 2 -4.43 -8.68 -20.50
N ALA A 3 -5.03 -7.53 -20.17
CA ALA A 3 -4.35 -6.52 -19.33
C ALA A 3 -5.28 -5.40 -18.80
N ALA A 4 -6.57 -5.65 -18.57
CA ALA A 4 -7.48 -4.57 -18.12
C ALA A 4 -8.45 -4.95 -17.00
N ALA A 5 -8.59 -6.24 -16.67
CA ALA A 5 -9.55 -6.68 -15.65
C ALA A 5 -8.98 -6.65 -14.22
N ASP A 6 -7.66 -6.77 -14.04
CA ASP A 6 -7.03 -6.81 -12.71
C ASP A 6 -6.45 -5.46 -12.27
N ALA A 7 -6.13 -4.56 -13.21
CA ALA A 7 -5.55 -3.25 -12.91
C ALA A 7 -6.54 -2.33 -12.18
N SER A 8 -7.85 -2.47 -12.42
CA SER A 8 -8.88 -1.67 -11.77
C SER A 8 -9.08 -2.02 -10.30
N ASP A 9 -8.86 -3.27 -9.89
CA ASP A 9 -8.94 -3.64 -8.47
C ASP A 9 -7.70 -3.16 -7.71
N VAL A 10 -6.50 -3.36 -8.28
CA VAL A 10 -5.25 -2.83 -7.68
C VAL A 10 -5.30 -1.30 -7.57
N GLN A 11 -5.65 -0.60 -8.66
CA GLN A 11 -5.77 0.85 -8.64
C GLN A 11 -6.88 1.33 -7.71
N ALA A 12 -8.01 0.63 -7.63
CA ALA A 12 -9.07 0.97 -6.67
C ALA A 12 -8.59 0.83 -5.22
N GLN A 13 -7.90 -0.26 -4.88
CA GLN A 13 -7.34 -0.41 -3.52
C GLN A 13 -6.32 0.68 -3.19
N MET A 14 -5.49 1.10 -4.14
CA MET A 14 -4.58 2.24 -3.96
C MET A 14 -5.33 3.55 -3.76
N ASN A 15 -6.35 3.83 -4.58
CA ASN A 15 -7.16 5.04 -4.43
C ASN A 15 -7.90 5.07 -3.08
N VAL A 16 -8.38 3.92 -2.58
CA VAL A 16 -9.02 3.86 -1.27
C VAL A 16 -7.99 4.10 -0.16
N ALA A 17 -6.78 3.55 -0.25
CA ALA A 17 -5.72 3.85 0.71
C ALA A 17 -5.39 5.36 0.76
N ASP A 18 -5.44 6.03 -0.39
CA ASP A 18 -5.22 7.48 -0.48
C ASP A 18 -6.32 8.27 0.22
N LEU A 19 -7.57 7.87 0.01
CA LEU A 19 -8.72 8.46 0.70
C LEU A 19 -8.67 8.20 2.20
N ASP A 20 -8.27 7.00 2.61
CA ASP A 20 -8.10 6.61 4.01
C ASP A 20 -7.04 7.52 4.68
N VAL A 21 -5.89 7.75 4.04
CA VAL A 21 -4.87 8.70 4.55
C VAL A 21 -5.40 10.13 4.61
N ALA A 22 -6.07 10.61 3.54
CA ALA A 22 -6.65 11.95 3.50
C ALA A 22 -7.72 12.17 4.59
N GLY A 23 -8.45 11.11 4.96
CA GLY A 23 -9.43 11.11 6.05
C GLY A 23 -8.86 10.84 7.45
N GLY A 24 -7.55 10.56 7.56
CA GLY A 24 -6.88 10.26 8.84
C GLY A 24 -6.90 8.79 9.27
N HIS A 25 -7.51 7.90 8.48
CA HIS A 25 -7.52 6.45 8.68
C HIS A 25 -6.21 5.78 8.21
N VAL A 26 -5.09 6.27 8.72
CA VAL A 26 -3.74 5.88 8.27
C VAL A 26 -3.46 4.38 8.45
N GLU A 27 -3.91 3.78 9.57
CA GLU A 27 -3.69 2.34 9.79
C GLU A 27 -4.43 1.48 8.77
N ASP A 28 -5.67 1.87 8.42
CA ASP A 28 -6.48 1.13 7.44
C ASP A 28 -5.86 1.20 6.05
N ALA A 29 -5.35 2.37 5.66
CA ALA A 29 -4.62 2.57 4.41
C ALA A 29 -3.40 1.62 4.31
N PHE A 30 -2.56 1.59 5.33
CA PHE A 30 -1.37 0.74 5.33
C PHE A 30 -1.72 -0.75 5.37
N ASN A 31 -2.69 -1.15 6.19
CA ASN A 31 -3.13 -2.54 6.25
C ASN A 31 -3.68 -3.02 4.88
N ARG A 32 -4.46 -2.17 4.20
CA ARG A 32 -4.97 -2.45 2.85
C ARG A 32 -3.84 -2.66 1.85
N LEU A 33 -2.87 -1.74 1.78
CA LEU A 33 -1.78 -1.85 0.83
C LEU A 33 -0.82 -3.00 1.14
N ILE A 34 -0.59 -3.32 2.41
CA ILE A 34 0.22 -4.49 2.79
C ILE A 34 -0.50 -5.79 2.41
N ALA A 35 -1.82 -5.86 2.59
CA ALA A 35 -2.61 -7.01 2.16
C ALA A 35 -2.59 -7.16 0.62
N LEU A 36 -2.77 -6.05 -0.10
CA LEU A 36 -2.67 -6.01 -1.56
C LEU A 36 -1.29 -6.46 -2.03
N PHE A 37 -0.22 -5.95 -1.43
CA PHE A 37 1.16 -6.32 -1.74
C PHE A 37 1.36 -7.84 -1.65
N LYS A 38 0.77 -8.51 -0.65
CA LYS A 38 0.88 -9.97 -0.51
C LYS A 38 0.10 -10.76 -1.57
N ALA A 39 -0.98 -10.19 -2.10
CA ALA A 39 -1.91 -10.88 -2.99
C ALA A 39 -1.56 -10.75 -4.49
N VAL A 40 -0.81 -9.72 -4.88
CA VAL A 40 -0.50 -9.41 -6.29
C VAL A 40 0.80 -10.05 -6.77
N ASP A 41 0.99 -10.09 -8.09
CA ASP A 41 2.21 -10.62 -8.72
C ASP A 41 3.45 -9.73 -8.48
N ALA A 42 4.62 -10.24 -8.86
CA ALA A 42 5.90 -9.58 -8.61
C ALA A 42 6.05 -8.21 -9.30
N GLU A 43 5.44 -8.04 -10.47
CA GLU A 43 5.46 -6.77 -11.20
C GLU A 43 4.64 -5.72 -10.45
N THR A 44 3.40 -6.08 -10.09
CA THR A 44 2.45 -5.22 -9.37
C THR A 44 2.92 -4.92 -7.95
N LYS A 45 3.61 -5.86 -7.28
CA LYS A 45 4.24 -5.64 -5.96
C LYS A 45 5.14 -4.42 -5.94
N THR A 46 5.85 -4.13 -7.04
CA THR A 46 6.72 -2.96 -7.11
C THR A 46 5.92 -1.67 -7.03
N THR A 47 4.82 -1.56 -7.79
CA THR A 47 3.91 -0.40 -7.74
C THR A 47 3.29 -0.22 -6.35
N VAL A 48 2.82 -1.30 -5.71
CA VAL A 48 2.23 -1.22 -4.36
C VAL A 48 3.28 -0.81 -3.32
N ARG A 49 4.53 -1.28 -3.46
CA ARG A 49 5.65 -0.89 -2.60
C ARG A 49 5.94 0.60 -2.74
N GLU A 50 6.02 1.11 -3.97
CA GLU A 50 6.24 2.54 -4.24
C GLU A 50 5.15 3.38 -3.59
N ARG A 51 3.88 3.00 -3.73
CA ARG A 51 2.78 3.73 -3.08
C ARG A 51 2.86 3.72 -1.55
N LEU A 52 3.22 2.59 -0.94
CA LEU A 52 3.48 2.53 0.51
C LEU A 52 4.57 3.51 0.93
N LEU A 53 5.67 3.58 0.18
CA LEU A 53 6.76 4.51 0.47
C LEU A 53 6.33 5.97 0.34
N GLU A 54 5.57 6.31 -0.70
CA GLU A 54 5.01 7.66 -0.87
C GLU A 54 4.11 8.04 0.31
N LEU A 55 3.19 7.15 0.72
CA LEU A 55 2.30 7.42 1.86
C LEU A 55 3.05 7.49 3.19
N PHE A 56 4.17 6.78 3.36
CA PHE A 56 5.04 6.94 4.52
C PHE A 56 5.64 8.35 4.61
N GLU A 57 6.02 8.93 3.49
CA GLU A 57 6.52 10.31 3.45
C GLU A 57 5.41 11.34 3.68
N VAL A 58 4.20 11.09 3.15
CA VAL A 58 3.02 11.94 3.39
C VAL A 58 2.63 11.96 4.88
N VAL A 59 2.59 10.80 5.53
CA VAL A 59 2.23 10.69 6.95
C VAL A 59 3.37 11.17 7.87
N GLY A 60 4.61 11.00 7.41
CA GLY A 60 5.82 11.36 8.15
C GLY A 60 6.54 10.15 8.70
N SER A 61 7.84 10.08 8.44
CA SER A 61 8.68 8.91 8.73
C SER A 61 8.80 8.54 10.21
N ALA A 62 8.54 9.48 11.12
CA ALA A 62 8.57 9.29 12.57
C ALA A 62 7.22 8.86 13.17
N ASP A 63 6.14 8.79 12.38
CA ASP A 63 4.85 8.33 12.87
C ASP A 63 4.94 6.84 13.27
N PRO A 64 4.50 6.44 14.48
CA PRO A 64 4.56 5.04 14.92
C PRO A 64 3.84 4.06 13.98
N ARG A 65 2.79 4.51 13.29
CA ARG A 65 2.04 3.70 12.31
C ARG A 65 2.87 3.44 11.06
N VAL A 66 3.69 4.41 10.65
CA VAL A 66 4.66 4.25 9.56
C VAL A 66 5.75 3.26 9.94
N THR A 67 6.31 3.36 11.15
CA THR A 67 7.31 2.38 11.64
C THR A 67 6.75 0.96 11.62
N LYS A 68 5.54 0.76 12.15
CA LYS A 68 4.85 -0.55 12.15
C LYS A 68 4.62 -1.07 10.72
N ALA A 69 4.15 -0.22 9.81
CA ALA A 69 3.90 -0.60 8.43
C ALA A 69 5.20 -0.95 7.67
N ARG A 70 6.31 -0.23 7.92
CA ARG A 70 7.63 -0.58 7.37
C ARG A 70 8.08 -1.97 7.82
N SER A 71 7.94 -2.30 9.11
CA SER A 71 8.24 -3.65 9.61
C SER A 71 7.39 -4.71 8.93
N ALA A 72 6.08 -4.48 8.79
CA ALA A 72 5.17 -5.41 8.14
C ALA A 72 5.47 -5.61 6.64
N LEU A 73 5.86 -4.54 5.94
CA LEU A 73 6.31 -4.62 4.55
C LEU A 73 7.60 -5.43 4.43
N MET A 74 8.59 -5.19 5.31
CA MET A 74 9.82 -5.98 5.33
C MET A 74 9.54 -7.47 5.56
N MET A 75 8.65 -7.80 6.49
CA MET A 75 8.22 -9.19 6.72
C MET A 75 7.50 -9.82 5.54
N ALA A 76 6.87 -9.03 4.66
CA ALA A 76 6.18 -9.54 3.48
C ALA A 76 7.12 -9.76 2.27
N LEU A 77 8.39 -9.29 2.36
CA LEU A 77 9.40 -9.47 1.31
C LEU A 77 10.15 -10.81 1.41
N PHE A 78 10.03 -11.51 2.54
CA PHE A 78 10.71 -12.78 2.84
C PHE A 78 9.69 -13.89 3.10
#